data_AF-A0A843YN67-F1
#
_entry.id   AF-A0A843YN67-F1
#
_cell.length_a   1.000
_cell.length_b   1.000
_cell.length_c   1.000
_cell.angle_alpha   90.00
_cell.angle_beta   90.00
_cell.angle_gamma   90.00
#
_symmetry.space_group_name_H-M   'P 1'
#
loop_
_entity.id
_entity.type
_entity.pdbx_description
1 polymer ?
#
loop_
_entity_poly.entity_id
_entity_poly.type
_entity_poly.pdbx_seq_one_letter_code
_entity_poly.pdbx_strand_id
1 'polypeptide(L)'
;MLLRRQYKRPEQIPFPAENPYRHDVATLGKMLFFDPRLSGSQSISCSTCHNPSFGWATPVHPVPNLDNNIRRHAPSIVNAAWVTPLFWDGRVDTLERQAAGPIEDPNEMNSDFDTIIRRLHKVRQYREWFEQSFPGEGITQRTIVFALATYQRTIVSGISPFDLWIDGNHDAISEEAKRGFQLFLGRAGCAECHRSWMFTDNSMHDIGLIGQDRGQGALPGQPPEANYHFKTPGLRNIAIRAPYMHDGSIPDLRGVVRHYANGGSIWINRETDIVPFDISDHEVNEIIAFLNTLTADTMSQPPILPSN
;
A
#
# COMPACT_ATOMS: atom_id res chain seq x y z
N MET A 1 -0.58 9.32 28.25
CA MET A 1 -1.92 8.76 27.92
C MET A 1 -2.59 9.48 26.73
N LEU A 2 -2.50 10.81 26.56
CA LEU A 2 -3.11 11.51 25.41
C LEU A 2 -2.52 11.13 24.04
N LEU A 3 -1.19 11.02 23.92
CA LEU A 3 -0.52 10.74 22.64
C LEU A 3 -0.87 9.36 22.06
N ARG A 4 -1.09 8.35 22.92
CA ARG A 4 -1.47 6.99 22.50
C ARG A 4 -2.83 6.91 21.83
N ARG A 5 -3.77 7.81 22.18
CA ARG A 5 -5.11 7.82 21.57
C ARG A 5 -5.08 8.13 20.07
N GLN A 6 -4.08 8.87 19.60
CA GLN A 6 -3.91 9.20 18.18
C GLN A 6 -3.58 7.96 17.33
N TYR A 7 -3.08 6.90 17.96
CA TYR A 7 -2.74 5.64 17.29
C TYR A 7 -3.83 4.58 17.41
N LYS A 8 -4.95 4.90 18.06
CA LYS A 8 -6.07 3.98 18.19
C LYS A 8 -6.70 3.72 16.82
N ARG A 9 -6.98 2.46 16.54
CA ARG A 9 -7.59 2.03 15.29
C ARG A 9 -9.02 2.59 15.14
N PRO A 10 -9.46 2.88 13.92
CA PRO A 10 -10.85 3.21 13.65
C PRO A 10 -11.73 1.97 13.84
N GLU A 11 -12.98 2.20 14.23
CA GLU A 11 -13.98 1.14 14.45
C GLU A 11 -14.67 0.70 13.14
N GLN A 12 -14.60 1.54 12.11
CA GLN A 12 -15.30 1.33 10.85
C GLN A 12 -14.37 1.58 9.66
N ILE A 13 -14.55 0.76 8.62
CA ILE A 13 -13.89 0.94 7.33
C ILE A 13 -14.70 1.96 6.53
N PRO A 14 -14.09 3.04 6.01
CA PRO A 14 -14.79 4.02 5.20
C PRO A 14 -15.08 3.44 3.81
N PHE A 15 -16.33 3.58 3.37
CA PHE A 15 -16.76 3.32 2.00
C PHE A 15 -17.46 4.57 1.46
N PRO A 16 -17.15 5.04 0.24
CA PRO A 16 -17.81 6.22 -0.32
C PRO A 16 -19.28 5.92 -0.61
N ALA A 17 -20.13 6.95 -0.54
CA ALA A 17 -21.56 6.82 -0.83
C ALA A 17 -21.83 6.25 -2.23
N GLU A 18 -20.96 6.58 -3.19
CA GLU A 18 -21.05 6.11 -4.58
C GLU A 18 -20.77 4.60 -4.72
N ASN A 19 -19.97 4.02 -3.81
CA ASN A 19 -19.57 2.61 -3.82
C ASN A 19 -19.60 2.05 -2.37
N PRO A 20 -20.80 1.90 -1.78
CA PRO A 20 -20.95 1.48 -0.40
C PRO A 20 -20.55 0.02 -0.23
N TYR A 21 -20.23 -0.39 1.01
CA TYR A 21 -19.95 -1.79 1.28
C TYR A 21 -21.16 -2.67 0.98
N ARG A 22 -20.93 -3.68 0.15
CA ARG A 22 -21.81 -4.84 -0.02
C ARG A 22 -20.97 -6.10 -0.08
N HIS A 23 -21.41 -7.12 0.65
CA HIS A 23 -20.65 -8.36 0.81
C HIS A 23 -20.46 -9.12 -0.52
N ASP A 24 -21.49 -9.16 -1.35
CA ASP A 24 -21.46 -9.78 -2.68
C ASP A 24 -20.53 -9.02 -3.64
N VAL A 25 -20.58 -7.69 -3.65
CA VAL A 25 -19.66 -6.84 -4.43
C VAL A 25 -18.20 -7.03 -3.99
N ALA A 26 -17.94 -7.08 -2.68
CA ALA A 26 -16.61 -7.35 -2.14
C ALA A 26 -16.12 -8.76 -2.49
N THR A 27 -17.03 -9.74 -2.50
CA THR A 27 -16.70 -11.12 -2.88
C THR A 27 -16.37 -11.22 -4.37
N LEU A 28 -17.16 -10.59 -5.24
CA LEU A 28 -16.86 -10.47 -6.67
C LEU A 28 -15.52 -9.77 -6.89
N GLY A 29 -15.26 -8.69 -6.17
CA GLY A 29 -13.98 -7.98 -6.19
C GLY A 29 -12.81 -8.86 -5.79
N LYS A 30 -12.99 -9.71 -4.76
CA LYS A 30 -11.99 -10.71 -4.37
C LYS A 30 -11.71 -11.68 -5.51
N MET A 31 -12.74 -12.18 -6.19
CA MET A 31 -12.54 -13.10 -7.32
C MET A 31 -11.69 -12.43 -8.40
N LEU A 32 -12.09 -11.22 -8.82
CA LEU A 32 -11.40 -10.43 -9.85
C LEU A 32 -9.94 -10.11 -9.47
N PHE A 33 -9.69 -9.75 -8.21
CA PHE A 33 -8.36 -9.36 -7.72
C PHE A 33 -7.30 -10.48 -7.88
N PHE A 34 -7.72 -11.73 -7.76
CA PHE A 34 -6.86 -12.91 -7.92
C PHE A 34 -6.94 -13.53 -9.31
N ASP A 35 -7.79 -13.00 -10.21
CA ASP A 35 -8.04 -13.60 -11.51
C ASP A 35 -7.07 -13.07 -12.58
N PRO A 36 -6.18 -13.92 -13.12
CA PRO A 36 -5.26 -13.47 -14.15
C PRO A 36 -5.96 -13.16 -15.48
N ARG A 37 -7.24 -13.53 -15.66
CA ARG A 37 -8.05 -13.15 -16.83
C ARG A 37 -8.25 -11.64 -16.96
N LEU A 38 -7.77 -10.82 -16.03
CA LEU A 38 -7.74 -9.37 -16.19
C LEU A 38 -6.50 -8.87 -16.96
N SER A 39 -5.44 -9.67 -17.12
CA SER A 39 -4.26 -9.25 -17.89
C SER A 39 -4.34 -9.67 -19.36
N GLY A 40 -3.61 -8.98 -20.24
CA GLY A 40 -3.50 -9.34 -21.66
C GLY A 40 -2.95 -10.75 -21.82
N SER A 41 -1.91 -11.09 -21.05
CA SER A 41 -1.25 -12.40 -21.03
C SER A 41 -2.06 -13.52 -20.39
N GLN A 42 -3.09 -13.20 -19.59
CA GLN A 42 -3.80 -14.14 -18.74
C GLN A 42 -2.91 -14.86 -17.71
N SER A 43 -1.81 -14.23 -17.28
CA SER A 43 -0.86 -14.77 -16.31
C SER A 43 -0.61 -13.86 -15.09
N ILE A 44 -1.16 -12.64 -15.10
CA ILE A 44 -0.92 -11.63 -14.06
C ILE A 44 -2.26 -11.23 -13.45
N SER A 45 -2.33 -11.21 -12.13
CA SER A 45 -3.47 -10.67 -11.37
C SER A 45 -3.00 -9.53 -10.47
N CYS A 46 -3.92 -8.81 -9.84
CA CYS A 46 -3.55 -7.80 -8.84
C CYS A 46 -2.71 -8.42 -7.71
N SER A 47 -3.03 -9.66 -7.32
CA SER A 47 -2.31 -10.40 -6.29
C SER A 47 -0.88 -10.82 -6.66
N THR A 48 -0.52 -10.79 -7.95
CA THR A 48 0.84 -11.04 -8.42
C THR A 48 1.80 -9.99 -7.87
N CYS A 49 1.40 -8.71 -7.87
CA CYS A 49 2.19 -7.59 -7.37
C CYS A 49 1.83 -7.20 -5.93
N HIS A 50 0.59 -7.41 -5.51
CA HIS A 50 0.08 -7.11 -4.17
C HIS A 50 -0.19 -8.42 -3.42
N ASN A 51 0.88 -9.13 -3.07
CA ASN A 51 0.79 -10.48 -2.57
C ASN A 51 0.46 -10.51 -1.06
N PRO A 52 -0.62 -11.18 -0.63
CA PRO A 52 -1.00 -11.20 0.79
C PRO A 52 0.08 -11.75 1.73
N SER A 53 0.91 -12.68 1.26
CA SER A 53 1.99 -13.28 2.05
C SER A 53 3.16 -12.32 2.32
N PHE A 54 3.23 -11.21 1.59
CA PHE A 54 4.28 -10.19 1.70
C PHE A 54 3.69 -8.83 2.07
N GLY A 55 2.73 -8.84 3.00
CA GLY A 55 2.08 -7.63 3.48
C GLY A 55 1.33 -6.86 2.40
N TRP A 56 0.85 -7.55 1.35
CA TRP A 56 0.20 -6.99 0.16
C TRP A 56 1.08 -6.06 -0.69
N ALA A 57 2.40 -6.22 -0.58
CA ALA A 57 3.40 -5.65 -1.47
C ALA A 57 4.04 -6.76 -2.33
N THR A 58 5.00 -6.41 -3.18
CA THR A 58 5.82 -7.39 -3.89
C THR A 58 7.12 -7.68 -3.14
N PRO A 59 7.53 -8.95 -2.95
CA PRO A 59 8.80 -9.27 -2.30
C PRO A 59 10.03 -9.03 -3.19
N VAL A 60 9.82 -8.78 -4.47
CA VAL A 60 10.87 -8.66 -5.48
C VAL A 60 10.59 -7.51 -6.42
N HIS A 61 11.66 -6.80 -6.79
CA HIS A 61 11.64 -5.73 -7.77
C HIS A 61 12.90 -5.84 -8.66
N PRO A 62 12.76 -5.94 -10.01
CA PRO A 62 11.50 -6.03 -10.77
C PRO A 62 10.73 -7.33 -10.48
N VAL A 63 9.42 -7.34 -10.76
CA VAL A 63 8.57 -8.53 -10.57
C VAL A 63 8.81 -9.51 -11.72
N PRO A 64 9.08 -10.81 -11.46
CA PRO A 64 9.24 -11.81 -12.51
C PRO A 64 8.03 -11.89 -13.44
N ASN A 65 8.26 -12.04 -14.74
CA ASN A 65 7.24 -12.10 -15.81
C ASN A 65 6.47 -10.78 -16.07
N LEU A 66 6.89 -9.67 -15.47
CA LEU A 66 6.52 -8.33 -15.90
C LEU A 66 7.64 -7.72 -16.74
N ASP A 67 7.32 -6.67 -17.51
CA ASP A 67 8.35 -5.93 -18.23
C ASP A 67 9.33 -5.30 -17.21
N ASN A 68 10.63 -5.35 -17.51
CA ASN A 68 11.68 -4.78 -16.67
C ASN A 68 11.61 -3.24 -16.60
N ASN A 69 10.71 -2.62 -17.37
CA ASN A 69 10.47 -1.19 -17.38
C ASN A 69 9.57 -0.68 -16.23
N ILE A 70 9.07 -1.55 -15.35
CA ILE A 70 8.41 -1.10 -14.11
C ILE A 70 9.42 -0.33 -13.27
N ARG A 71 9.17 0.98 -13.15
CA ARG A 71 10.07 1.91 -12.44
C ARG A 71 9.95 1.87 -10.93
N ARG A 72 8.82 1.37 -10.41
CA ARG A 72 8.47 1.48 -8.99
C ARG A 72 8.11 0.14 -8.38
N HIS A 73 8.57 -0.06 -7.16
CA HIS A 73 8.16 -1.15 -6.28
C HIS A 73 6.66 -1.05 -5.99
N ALA A 74 5.94 -2.17 -6.10
CA ALA A 74 4.51 -2.18 -5.85
C ALA A 74 4.23 -1.90 -4.36
N PRO A 75 3.55 -0.79 -4.02
CA PRO A 75 3.29 -0.45 -2.63
C PRO A 75 2.33 -1.44 -2.00
N SER A 76 2.34 -1.53 -0.67
CA SER A 76 1.28 -2.26 0.04
C SER A 76 -0.07 -1.58 -0.14
N ILE A 77 -1.11 -2.39 -0.30
CA ILE A 77 -2.52 -1.94 -0.33
C ILE A 77 -3.27 -2.18 0.99
N VAL A 78 -2.56 -2.57 2.05
CA VAL A 78 -3.17 -2.68 3.38
C VAL A 78 -3.67 -1.31 3.83
N ASN A 79 -4.90 -1.29 4.34
CA ASN A 79 -5.61 -0.10 4.80
C ASN A 79 -5.89 0.92 3.69
N ALA A 80 -5.96 0.50 2.43
CA ALA A 80 -6.20 1.39 1.29
C ALA A 80 -7.50 2.20 1.40
N ALA A 81 -8.47 1.77 2.22
CA ALA A 81 -9.70 2.54 2.48
C ALA A 81 -9.45 3.93 3.08
N TRP A 82 -8.34 4.13 3.80
CA TRP A 82 -7.99 5.41 4.44
C TRP A 82 -6.84 6.14 3.73
N VAL A 83 -6.39 5.64 2.58
CA VAL A 83 -5.25 6.21 1.84
C VAL A 83 -5.78 7.06 0.70
N THR A 84 -5.47 8.35 0.75
CA THR A 84 -5.63 9.28 -0.37
C THR A 84 -4.61 10.41 -0.24
N PRO A 85 -3.88 10.78 -1.30
CA PRO A 85 -3.96 10.23 -2.65
C PRO A 85 -3.35 8.81 -2.77
N LEU A 86 -3.48 8.17 -3.93
CA LEU A 86 -3.01 6.81 -4.23
C LEU A 86 -1.83 6.85 -5.23
N PHE A 87 -1.16 5.70 -5.37
CA PHE A 87 0.18 5.57 -5.96
C PHE A 87 1.28 6.30 -5.16
N TRP A 88 2.53 6.03 -5.52
CA TRP A 88 3.70 6.68 -4.93
C TRP A 88 3.78 8.17 -5.25
N ASP A 89 3.29 8.61 -6.40
CA ASP A 89 3.28 10.01 -6.86
C ASP A 89 1.97 10.74 -6.55
N GLY A 90 0.99 10.08 -5.93
CA GLY A 90 -0.28 10.70 -5.56
C GLY A 90 -1.19 11.05 -6.75
N ARG A 91 -1.02 10.41 -7.92
CA ARG A 91 -1.69 10.86 -9.16
C ARG A 91 -3.20 10.59 -9.26
N VAL A 92 -3.78 9.80 -8.36
CA VAL A 92 -5.24 9.55 -8.33
C VAL A 92 -5.77 9.54 -6.90
N ASP A 93 -7.04 9.91 -6.74
CA ASP A 93 -7.64 10.12 -5.41
C ASP A 93 -8.62 9.02 -5.00
N THR A 94 -8.95 8.08 -5.89
CA THR A 94 -9.92 7.00 -5.64
C THR A 94 -9.40 5.64 -6.06
N LEU A 95 -9.83 4.59 -5.33
CA LEU A 95 -9.46 3.21 -5.63
C LEU A 95 -10.03 2.74 -6.97
N GLU A 96 -11.20 3.23 -7.35
CA GLU A 96 -11.82 2.92 -8.64
C GLU A 96 -10.95 3.40 -9.81
N ARG A 97 -10.38 4.62 -9.72
CA ARG A 97 -9.43 5.13 -10.72
C ARG A 97 -8.09 4.42 -10.63
N GLN A 98 -7.62 4.11 -9.41
CA GLN A 98 -6.38 3.38 -9.19
C GLN A 98 -6.44 1.98 -9.80
N ALA A 99 -7.53 1.24 -9.62
CA ALA A 99 -7.70 -0.11 -10.13
C ALA A 99 -7.69 -0.18 -11.66
N ALA A 100 -8.15 0.86 -12.35
CA ALA A 100 -8.10 0.94 -13.81
C ALA A 100 -6.67 1.08 -14.36
N GLY A 101 -5.81 1.84 -13.67
CA GLY A 101 -4.45 2.16 -14.14
C GLY A 101 -3.58 0.94 -14.48
N PRO A 102 -3.32 0.03 -13.50
CA PRO A 102 -2.55 -1.20 -13.72
C PRO A 102 -3.10 -2.13 -14.80
N ILE A 103 -4.43 -2.14 -14.98
CA ILE A 103 -5.09 -2.96 -16.00
C ILE A 103 -4.63 -2.53 -17.41
N GLU A 104 -4.58 -1.22 -17.64
CA GLU A 104 -4.28 -0.61 -18.94
C GLU A 104 -2.79 -0.32 -19.15
N ASP A 105 -1.97 -0.32 -18.09
CA ASP A 105 -0.54 -0.04 -18.21
C ASP A 105 0.18 -1.18 -18.97
N PRO A 106 0.89 -0.88 -20.08
CA PRO A 106 1.56 -1.89 -20.89
C PRO A 106 2.71 -2.60 -20.18
N ASN A 107 3.25 -2.02 -19.10
CA ASN A 107 4.32 -2.62 -18.30
C ASN A 107 3.76 -3.44 -17.13
N GLU A 108 2.46 -3.34 -16.83
CA GLU A 108 1.79 -4.08 -15.76
C GLU A 108 0.89 -5.18 -16.34
N MET A 109 -0.43 -4.99 -16.39
CA MET A 109 -1.35 -6.03 -16.85
C MET A 109 -1.60 -6.01 -18.36
N ASN A 110 -1.25 -4.91 -19.05
CA ASN A 110 -1.27 -4.77 -20.50
C ASN A 110 -2.56 -5.31 -21.15
N SER A 111 -3.71 -4.82 -20.70
CA SER A 111 -5.02 -5.19 -21.24
C SER A 111 -5.89 -3.97 -21.50
N ASP A 112 -7.07 -4.20 -22.07
CA ASP A 112 -8.10 -3.19 -22.28
C ASP A 112 -9.44 -3.72 -21.75
N PHE A 113 -10.30 -2.82 -21.27
CA PHE A 113 -11.57 -3.23 -20.68
C PHE A 113 -12.49 -3.96 -21.66
N ASP A 114 -12.48 -3.63 -22.95
CA ASP A 114 -13.32 -4.32 -23.94
C ASP A 114 -12.93 -5.80 -24.05
N THR A 115 -11.64 -6.09 -24.06
CA THR A 115 -11.09 -7.45 -24.06
C THR A 115 -11.45 -8.20 -22.78
N ILE A 116 -11.30 -7.56 -21.62
CA ILE A 116 -11.66 -8.14 -20.33
C ILE A 116 -13.16 -8.45 -20.27
N ILE A 117 -14.00 -7.49 -20.65
CA ILE A 117 -15.47 -7.64 -20.65
C ILE A 117 -15.87 -8.82 -21.53
N ARG A 118 -15.36 -8.91 -22.77
CA ARG A 118 -15.60 -10.07 -23.66
C ARG A 118 -15.17 -11.40 -23.04
N ARG A 119 -14.06 -11.41 -22.30
CA ARG A 119 -13.52 -12.63 -21.66
C ARG A 119 -14.38 -13.06 -20.48
N LEU A 120 -14.71 -12.14 -19.57
CA LEU A 120 -15.58 -12.39 -18.43
C LEU A 120 -16.98 -12.81 -18.87
N HIS A 121 -17.51 -12.24 -19.96
CA HIS A 121 -18.79 -12.66 -20.54
C HIS A 121 -18.81 -14.11 -21.02
N LYS A 122 -17.66 -14.75 -21.31
CA LYS A 122 -17.64 -16.18 -21.69
C LYS A 122 -17.83 -17.10 -20.49
N VAL A 123 -17.50 -16.63 -19.28
CA VAL A 123 -17.58 -17.39 -18.04
C VAL A 123 -18.99 -17.27 -17.45
N ARG A 124 -19.72 -18.39 -17.37
CA ARG A 124 -21.11 -18.40 -16.87
C ARG A 124 -21.23 -17.80 -15.46
N GLN A 125 -20.33 -18.18 -14.57
CA GLN A 125 -20.33 -17.74 -13.17
C GLN A 125 -20.12 -16.23 -13.04
N TYR A 126 -19.26 -15.62 -13.86
CA TYR A 126 -19.11 -14.16 -13.82
C TYR A 126 -20.37 -13.45 -14.30
N ARG A 127 -21.03 -13.91 -15.36
CA ARG A 127 -22.32 -13.33 -15.79
C ARG A 127 -23.34 -13.33 -14.65
N GLU A 128 -23.45 -14.45 -13.93
CA GLU A 128 -24.35 -14.60 -12.79
C GLU A 128 -23.97 -13.69 -11.61
N TRP A 129 -22.68 -13.64 -11.24
CA TRP A 129 -22.21 -12.83 -10.13
C TRP A 129 -22.32 -11.32 -10.40
N PHE A 130 -22.08 -10.88 -11.64
CA PHE A 130 -22.25 -9.48 -12.01
C PHE A 130 -23.71 -9.08 -12.06
N GLU A 131 -24.62 -9.91 -12.58
CA GLU A 131 -26.06 -9.60 -12.55
C GLU A 131 -26.59 -9.54 -11.10
N GLN A 132 -26.12 -10.42 -10.22
CA GLN A 132 -26.48 -10.39 -8.80
C GLN A 132 -25.91 -9.14 -8.09
N SER A 133 -24.64 -8.83 -8.35
CA SER A 133 -23.94 -7.73 -7.66
C SER A 133 -24.33 -6.36 -8.23
N PHE A 134 -24.67 -6.27 -9.51
CA PHE A 134 -25.02 -5.04 -10.22
C PHE A 134 -26.21 -5.26 -11.18
N PRO A 135 -27.43 -5.46 -10.65
CA PRO A 135 -28.61 -5.76 -11.46
C PRO A 135 -28.88 -4.70 -12.54
N GLY A 136 -29.04 -5.14 -13.79
CA GLY A 136 -29.26 -4.26 -14.94
C GLY A 136 -28.03 -3.53 -15.50
N GLU A 137 -26.91 -3.47 -14.78
CA GLU A 137 -25.62 -2.95 -15.31
C GLU A 137 -24.76 -4.08 -15.88
N GLY A 138 -24.68 -5.23 -15.19
CA GLY A 138 -23.92 -6.39 -15.65
C GLY A 138 -22.39 -6.16 -15.67
N ILE A 139 -21.70 -6.77 -16.64
CA ILE A 139 -20.23 -6.71 -16.75
C ILE A 139 -19.82 -5.45 -17.54
N THR A 140 -19.33 -4.44 -16.83
CA THR A 140 -18.88 -3.16 -17.40
C THR A 140 -17.56 -2.72 -16.76
N GLN A 141 -16.83 -1.78 -17.38
CA GLN A 141 -15.64 -1.20 -16.76
C GLN A 141 -15.95 -0.66 -15.36
N ARG A 142 -17.06 0.08 -15.22
CA ARG A 142 -17.52 0.64 -13.93
C ARG A 142 -17.71 -0.44 -12.87
N THR A 143 -18.49 -1.48 -13.16
CA THR A 143 -18.79 -2.54 -12.18
C THR A 143 -17.55 -3.37 -11.82
N ILE A 144 -16.63 -3.58 -12.77
CA ILE A 144 -15.33 -4.24 -12.52
C ILE A 144 -14.51 -3.43 -11.52
N VAL A 145 -14.27 -2.13 -11.78
CA VAL A 145 -13.43 -1.31 -10.90
C VAL A 145 -14.11 -1.03 -9.55
N PHE A 146 -15.44 -0.98 -9.51
CA PHE A 146 -16.20 -0.85 -8.26
C PHE A 146 -16.06 -2.12 -7.40
N ALA A 147 -16.21 -3.30 -7.99
CA ALA A 147 -16.01 -4.56 -7.27
C ALA A 147 -14.58 -4.66 -6.72
N LEU A 148 -13.56 -4.40 -7.55
CA LEU A 148 -12.15 -4.39 -7.14
C LEU A 148 -11.91 -3.40 -5.99
N ALA A 149 -12.35 -2.15 -6.14
CA ALA A 149 -12.17 -1.11 -5.13
C ALA A 149 -12.88 -1.47 -3.80
N THR A 150 -14.08 -2.03 -3.85
CA THR A 150 -14.81 -2.49 -2.65
C THR A 150 -14.04 -3.59 -1.94
N TYR A 151 -13.49 -4.57 -2.68
CA TYR A 151 -12.62 -5.58 -2.08
C TYR A 151 -11.34 -5.00 -1.50
N GLN A 152 -10.65 -4.12 -2.22
CA GLN A 152 -9.41 -3.49 -1.75
C GLN A 152 -9.61 -2.75 -0.41
N ARG A 153 -10.76 -2.10 -0.21
CA ARG A 153 -11.11 -1.46 1.07
C ARG A 153 -11.21 -2.43 2.25
N THR A 154 -11.57 -3.69 1.99
CA THR A 154 -11.62 -4.74 3.02
C THR A 154 -10.25 -5.26 3.44
N ILE A 155 -9.19 -4.92 2.72
CA ILE A 155 -7.82 -5.33 3.05
C ILE A 155 -7.30 -4.42 4.17
N VAL A 156 -7.63 -4.80 5.40
CA VAL A 156 -7.25 -4.08 6.62
C VAL A 156 -6.21 -4.89 7.39
N SER A 157 -5.20 -4.24 7.96
CA SER A 157 -4.21 -4.91 8.81
C SER A 157 -4.91 -5.62 9.97
N GLY A 158 -4.44 -6.80 10.39
CA GLY A 158 -4.94 -7.41 11.63
C GLY A 158 -4.61 -6.58 12.88
N ILE A 159 -5.09 -7.01 14.05
CA ILE A 159 -4.72 -6.43 15.34
C ILE A 159 -3.27 -6.83 15.65
N SER A 160 -2.36 -5.86 15.74
CA SER A 160 -0.94 -6.12 16.00
C SER A 160 -0.61 -6.04 17.50
N PRO A 161 0.56 -6.52 17.95
CA PRO A 161 1.01 -6.36 19.33
C PRO A 161 0.98 -4.88 19.80
N PHE A 162 1.32 -3.95 18.90
CA PHE A 162 1.21 -2.52 19.17
C PHE A 162 -0.23 -2.08 19.47
N ASP A 163 -1.22 -2.60 18.74
CA ASP A 163 -2.63 -2.25 18.97
C ASP A 163 -3.09 -2.71 20.35
N LEU A 164 -2.74 -3.94 20.73
CA LEU A 164 -3.04 -4.48 22.06
C LEU A 164 -2.40 -3.61 23.17
N TRP A 165 -1.19 -3.11 22.93
CA TRP A 165 -0.52 -2.20 23.86
C TRP A 165 -1.22 -0.83 23.97
N ILE A 166 -1.69 -0.28 22.84
CA ILE A 166 -2.49 0.95 22.82
C ILE A 166 -3.82 0.76 23.57
N ASP A 167 -4.44 -0.41 23.46
CA ASP A 167 -5.70 -0.77 24.13
C ASP A 167 -5.53 -1.20 25.60
N GLY A 168 -4.31 -1.17 26.13
CA GLY A 168 -4.04 -1.31 27.57
C GLY A 168 -3.35 -2.59 28.01
N ASN A 169 -3.06 -3.52 27.10
CA ASN A 169 -2.21 -4.67 27.41
C ASN A 169 -0.74 -4.24 27.47
N HIS A 170 -0.28 -3.84 28.66
CA HIS A 170 1.07 -3.27 28.86
C HIS A 170 2.22 -4.24 28.51
N ASP A 171 1.96 -5.54 28.47
CA ASP A 171 2.94 -6.58 28.17
C ASP A 171 2.91 -7.05 26.70
N ALA A 172 2.03 -6.48 25.87
CA ALA A 172 1.93 -6.85 24.46
C ALA A 172 3.18 -6.49 23.64
N ILE A 173 4.01 -5.56 24.11
CA ILE A 173 5.28 -5.19 23.47
C ILE A 173 6.40 -5.09 24.52
N SER A 174 7.63 -5.37 24.11
CA SER A 174 8.80 -5.32 24.98
C SER A 174 9.15 -3.89 25.42
N GLU A 175 9.93 -3.76 26.50
CA GLU A 175 10.49 -2.46 26.92
C GLU A 175 11.37 -1.83 25.83
N GLU A 176 12.06 -2.66 25.05
CA GLU A 176 12.84 -2.23 23.89
C GLU A 176 11.95 -1.55 22.83
N ALA A 177 10.84 -2.17 22.46
CA ALA A 177 9.88 -1.58 21.53
C ALA A 177 9.23 -0.30 22.10
N LYS A 178 9.00 -0.22 23.41
CA LYS A 178 8.49 1.01 24.06
C LYS A 178 9.48 2.16 23.93
N ARG A 179 10.79 1.91 24.14
CA ARG A 179 11.85 2.91 23.92
C ARG A 179 12.00 3.27 22.45
N GLY A 180 11.91 2.29 21.55
CA GLY A 180 11.85 2.51 20.10
C GLY A 180 10.74 3.45 19.67
N PHE A 181 9.54 3.27 20.21
CA PHE A 181 8.42 4.16 19.94
C PHE A 181 8.64 5.56 20.50
N GLN A 182 9.29 5.70 21.66
CA GLN A 182 9.66 7.02 22.20
C GLN A 182 10.67 7.75 21.31
N LEU A 183 11.67 7.03 20.78
CA LEU A 183 12.63 7.58 19.81
C LEU A 183 11.91 8.03 18.54
N PHE A 184 11.05 7.17 17.99
CA PHE A 184 10.25 7.42 16.80
C PHE A 184 9.38 8.68 16.90
N LEU A 185 8.77 8.91 18.07
CA LEU A 185 7.95 10.09 18.36
C LEU A 185 8.76 11.35 18.67
N GLY A 186 9.98 11.18 19.17
CA GLY A 186 10.81 12.26 19.68
C GLY A 186 11.93 12.60 18.73
N ARG A 187 13.16 12.45 19.21
CA ARG A 187 14.38 12.94 18.54
C ARG A 187 14.67 12.31 17.18
N ALA A 188 14.09 11.16 16.84
CA ALA A 188 14.24 10.57 15.50
C ALA A 188 13.27 11.18 14.48
N GLY A 189 12.28 11.98 14.91
CA GLY A 189 11.41 12.77 14.03
C GLY A 189 10.49 11.97 13.11
N CYS A 190 10.47 10.64 13.19
CA CYS A 190 9.75 9.80 12.23
C CYS A 190 8.23 10.09 12.22
N ALA A 191 7.68 10.45 13.39
CA ALA A 191 6.27 10.76 13.56
C ALA A 191 5.82 12.08 12.90
N GLU A 192 6.73 12.92 12.39
CA GLU A 192 6.35 14.12 11.64
C GLU A 192 5.55 13.75 10.37
N CYS A 193 5.98 12.68 9.69
CA CYS A 193 5.28 12.12 8.53
C CYS A 193 4.49 10.85 8.89
N HIS A 194 5.03 9.99 9.76
CA HIS A 194 4.43 8.70 10.09
C HIS A 194 3.58 8.73 11.37
N ARG A 195 2.46 9.44 11.30
CA ARG A 195 1.53 9.67 12.42
C ARG A 195 0.19 8.94 12.27
N SER A 196 -0.66 9.10 13.28
CA SER A 196 -1.98 8.48 13.34
C SER A 196 -1.93 6.94 13.34
N TRP A 197 -3.09 6.29 13.39
CA TRP A 197 -3.22 4.84 13.54
C TRP A 197 -2.57 4.03 12.42
N MET A 198 -2.40 4.59 11.22
CA MET A 198 -1.72 3.91 10.09
C MET A 198 -0.23 4.23 9.98
N PHE A 199 0.28 5.15 10.79
CA PHE A 199 1.65 5.67 10.66
C PHE A 199 1.90 6.29 9.29
N THR A 200 1.01 7.19 8.88
CA THR A 200 1.15 8.02 7.67
C THR A 200 0.29 9.27 7.83
N ASP A 201 0.78 10.37 7.28
CA ASP A 201 0.04 11.61 7.08
C ASP A 201 -0.63 11.69 5.70
N ASN A 202 -0.48 10.64 4.88
CA ASN A 202 -0.87 10.56 3.47
C ASN A 202 -0.40 11.76 2.63
N SER A 203 0.66 12.46 3.05
CA SER A 203 1.17 13.64 2.36
C SER A 203 2.36 13.26 1.48
N MET A 204 2.77 14.19 0.63
CA MET A 204 3.86 14.03 -0.32
C MET A 204 5.11 14.71 0.25
N HIS A 205 6.24 14.01 0.25
CA HIS A 205 7.50 14.51 0.81
C HIS A 205 8.70 14.06 -0.02
N ASP A 206 9.74 14.88 -0.08
CA ASP A 206 11.04 14.47 -0.60
C ASP A 206 11.76 13.58 0.42
N ILE A 207 11.90 12.30 0.07
CA ILE A 207 12.51 11.28 0.93
C ILE A 207 14.03 11.18 0.80
N GLY A 208 14.67 12.09 0.05
CA GLY A 208 16.12 12.16 -0.08
C GLY A 208 16.76 10.96 -0.78
N LEU A 209 16.05 10.25 -1.66
CA LEU A 209 16.62 9.19 -2.49
C LEU A 209 17.25 9.73 -3.77
N ILE A 210 18.39 9.16 -4.15
CA ILE A 210 19.07 9.43 -5.42
C ILE A 210 18.28 8.72 -6.52
N GLY A 211 17.88 9.46 -7.55
CA GLY A 211 17.17 8.87 -8.67
C GLY A 211 16.71 9.93 -9.66
N GLN A 212 16.28 9.46 -10.84
CA GLN A 212 15.68 10.30 -11.89
C GLN A 212 14.14 10.31 -11.81
N ASP A 213 13.54 9.52 -10.92
CA ASP A 213 12.10 9.53 -10.72
C ASP A 213 11.69 10.80 -9.99
N ARG A 214 11.08 11.73 -10.74
CA ARG A 214 10.61 13.03 -10.22
C ARG A 214 9.37 12.91 -9.35
N GLY A 215 8.82 11.71 -9.11
CA GLY A 215 7.70 11.51 -8.20
C GLY A 215 6.49 12.34 -8.61
N GLN A 216 5.91 13.07 -7.66
CA GLN A 216 4.82 14.01 -7.89
C GLN A 216 5.17 15.06 -8.95
N GLY A 217 6.38 15.61 -8.94
CA GLY A 217 6.82 16.67 -9.85
C GLY A 217 6.86 16.27 -11.34
N ALA A 218 6.68 14.99 -11.67
CA ALA A 218 6.46 14.53 -13.05
C ALA A 218 5.02 14.75 -13.54
N LEU A 219 4.06 15.01 -12.65
CA LEU A 219 2.65 15.17 -13.00
C LEU A 219 2.41 16.56 -13.64
N PRO A 220 1.42 16.67 -14.56
CA PRO A 220 1.10 17.93 -15.20
C PRO A 220 0.76 19.05 -14.20
N GLY A 221 1.35 20.23 -14.40
CA GLY A 221 1.04 21.42 -13.60
C GLY A 221 1.68 21.48 -12.21
N GLN A 222 2.54 20.53 -11.86
CA GLN A 222 3.25 20.54 -10.57
C GLN A 222 4.41 21.55 -10.58
N PRO A 223 4.64 22.25 -9.45
CA PRO A 223 5.74 23.20 -9.35
C PRO A 223 7.08 22.46 -9.16
N PRO A 224 8.24 23.11 -9.44
CA PRO A 224 9.56 22.46 -9.31
C PRO A 224 9.86 21.86 -7.93
N GLU A 225 9.28 22.43 -6.89
CA GLU A 225 9.42 22.00 -5.50
C GLU A 225 8.81 20.60 -5.28
N ALA A 226 7.78 20.21 -6.04
CA ALA A 226 7.18 18.88 -5.95
C ALA A 226 8.04 17.75 -6.56
N ASN A 227 9.19 18.09 -7.15
CA ASN A 227 10.10 17.08 -7.66
C ASN A 227 10.58 16.16 -6.53
N TYR A 228 10.65 14.87 -6.85
CA TYR A 228 11.09 13.81 -5.94
C TYR A 228 10.20 13.61 -4.71
N HIS A 229 9.04 14.26 -4.68
CA HIS A 229 8.06 14.04 -3.63
C HIS A 229 7.31 12.73 -3.87
N PHE A 230 7.24 11.91 -2.84
CA PHE A 230 6.50 10.66 -2.83
C PHE A 230 5.58 10.61 -1.62
N LYS A 231 4.47 9.89 -1.77
CA LYS A 231 3.50 9.72 -0.70
C LYS A 231 4.10 8.93 0.46
N THR A 232 3.96 9.43 1.68
CA THR A 232 4.28 8.68 2.91
C THR A 232 3.49 7.37 2.97
N PRO A 233 4.12 6.18 2.90
CA PRO A 233 3.40 4.92 3.02
C PRO A 233 3.04 4.64 4.49
N GLY A 234 1.94 3.92 4.73
CA GLY A 234 1.59 3.45 6.07
C GLY A 234 2.52 2.33 6.55
N LEU A 235 2.91 2.36 7.83
CA LEU A 235 3.89 1.41 8.41
C LEU A 235 3.27 0.17 9.04
N ARG A 236 1.95 -0.01 9.01
CA ARG A 236 1.31 -1.28 9.42
C ARG A 236 1.92 -2.42 8.63
N ASN A 237 2.21 -3.58 9.23
CA ASN A 237 2.86 -4.72 8.56
C ASN A 237 4.20 -4.40 7.85
N ILE A 238 4.93 -3.34 8.23
CA ILE A 238 6.15 -2.93 7.51
C ILE A 238 7.25 -4.01 7.53
N ALA A 239 7.33 -4.82 8.59
CA ALA A 239 8.38 -5.83 8.76
C ALA A 239 8.35 -6.96 7.71
N ILE A 240 7.24 -7.12 6.98
CA ILE A 240 7.03 -8.19 5.99
C ILE A 240 6.89 -7.66 4.55
N ARG A 241 7.42 -6.46 4.28
CA ARG A 241 7.22 -5.73 3.02
C ARG A 241 8.50 -5.35 2.30
N ALA A 242 9.64 -5.93 2.68
CA ALA A 242 10.89 -5.71 1.97
C ALA A 242 10.77 -6.13 0.49
N PRO A 243 11.53 -5.50 -0.43
CA PRO A 243 12.39 -4.33 -0.19
C PRO A 243 11.60 -3.04 0.03
N TYR A 244 12.28 -1.97 0.45
CA TYR A 244 11.67 -0.70 0.83
C TYR A 244 11.97 0.41 -0.18
N MET A 245 11.28 1.54 0.01
CA MET A 245 11.26 2.71 -0.86
C MET A 245 10.41 2.56 -2.13
N HIS A 246 10.18 3.66 -2.84
CA HIS A 246 9.38 3.68 -4.06
C HIS A 246 9.99 2.85 -5.19
N ASP A 247 11.30 2.59 -5.16
CA ASP A 247 12.08 1.89 -6.17
C ASP A 247 12.61 0.52 -5.68
N GLY A 248 12.35 0.15 -4.42
CA GLY A 248 12.86 -1.10 -3.84
C GLY A 248 14.37 -1.10 -3.58
N SER A 249 15.02 0.06 -3.52
CA SER A 249 16.48 0.19 -3.42
C SER A 249 17.07 -0.23 -2.06
N ILE A 250 16.27 -0.23 -1.00
CA ILE A 250 16.75 -0.54 0.36
C ILE A 250 16.23 -1.90 0.82
N PRO A 251 17.08 -2.88 1.16
CA PRO A 251 16.64 -4.27 1.39
C PRO A 251 16.06 -4.53 2.78
N ASP A 252 16.40 -3.73 3.79
CA ASP A 252 16.03 -3.99 5.19
C ASP A 252 15.67 -2.70 5.97
N LEU A 253 14.95 -2.86 7.09
CA LEU A 253 14.52 -1.74 7.93
C LEU A 253 15.69 -0.96 8.54
N ARG A 254 16.84 -1.61 8.76
CA ARG A 254 18.02 -0.94 9.30
C ARG A 254 18.58 0.05 8.28
N GLY A 255 18.66 -0.35 7.02
CA GLY A 255 19.00 0.53 5.90
C GLY A 255 18.05 1.72 5.81
N VAL A 256 16.74 1.50 5.99
CA VAL A 256 15.73 2.57 5.97
C VAL A 256 15.95 3.58 7.11
N VAL A 257 16.12 3.10 8.35
CA VAL A 257 16.36 3.97 9.51
C VAL A 257 17.68 4.74 9.33
N ARG A 258 18.73 4.08 8.84
CA ARG A 258 20.03 4.73 8.58
C ARG A 258 19.97 5.75 7.45
N HIS A 259 19.20 5.50 6.40
CA HIS A 259 18.96 6.46 5.33
C HIS A 259 18.37 7.76 5.87
N TYR A 260 17.29 7.68 6.65
CA TYR A 260 16.67 8.88 7.21
C TYR A 260 17.53 9.56 8.29
N ALA A 261 18.23 8.80 9.13
CA ALA A 261 19.16 9.36 10.12
C ALA A 261 20.26 10.22 9.46
N ASN A 262 20.71 9.84 8.27
CA ASN A 262 21.73 10.57 7.50
C ASN A 262 21.18 11.79 6.73
N GLY A 263 19.89 12.15 6.89
CA GLY A 263 19.26 13.22 6.12
C GLY A 263 18.85 12.79 4.72
N GLY A 264 18.69 11.48 4.50
CA GLY A 264 18.60 10.89 3.17
C GLY A 264 19.99 10.66 2.57
N SER A 265 20.07 10.65 1.24
CA SER A 265 21.33 10.52 0.53
C SER A 265 22.05 11.87 0.51
N ILE A 266 23.12 11.98 1.31
CA ILE A 266 24.03 13.13 1.43
C ILE A 266 24.61 13.68 0.10
N TRP A 267 24.47 12.93 -0.99
CA TRP A 267 24.96 13.27 -2.33
C TRP A 267 23.99 14.12 -3.14
N ILE A 268 22.77 14.29 -2.66
CA ILE A 268 21.77 15.09 -3.34
C ILE A 268 21.96 16.52 -2.89
N ASN A 269 22.60 17.34 -3.72
CA ASN A 269 22.71 18.79 -3.52
C ASN A 269 21.34 19.47 -3.77
N ARG A 270 20.33 19.09 -3.00
CA ARG A 270 18.96 19.64 -3.01
C ARG A 270 18.42 19.68 -1.57
N GLU A 271 17.56 20.65 -1.29
CA GLU A 271 16.81 20.67 -0.03
C GLU A 271 15.79 19.53 -0.05
N THR A 272 15.74 18.75 1.03
CA THR A 272 14.78 17.64 1.21
C THR A 272 14.03 17.85 2.52
N ASP A 273 12.88 17.20 2.68
CA ASP A 273 12.11 17.28 3.92
C ASP A 273 12.72 16.45 5.08
N ILE A 274 13.81 15.72 4.80
CA ILE A 274 14.47 14.86 5.79
C ILE A 274 15.52 15.66 6.57
N VAL A 275 15.28 15.79 7.87
CA VAL A 275 16.24 16.38 8.81
C VAL A 275 17.12 15.27 9.39
N PRO A 276 18.47 15.35 9.27
CA PRO A 276 19.36 14.35 9.84
C PRO A 276 19.32 14.35 11.36
N PHE A 277 19.61 13.19 11.95
CA PHE A 277 19.68 13.02 13.40
C PHE A 277 20.68 11.93 13.79
N ASP A 278 21.36 12.13 14.92
CA ASP A 278 22.31 11.15 15.43
C ASP A 278 21.58 9.94 16.03
N ILE A 279 22.01 8.73 15.68
CA ILE A 279 21.42 7.51 16.26
C ILE A 279 22.47 6.41 16.42
N SER A 280 22.52 5.80 17.60
CA SER A 280 23.38 4.65 17.87
C SER A 280 22.81 3.35 17.28
N ASP A 281 23.63 2.31 17.11
CA ASP A 281 23.14 0.99 16.64
C ASP A 281 22.11 0.38 17.60
N HIS A 282 22.25 0.65 18.90
CA HIS A 282 21.29 0.23 19.91
C HIS A 282 19.93 0.87 19.69
N GLU A 283 19.88 2.18 19.46
CA GLU A 283 18.63 2.91 19.22
C GLU A 283 18.00 2.54 17.87
N VAL A 284 18.81 2.21 16.85
CA VAL A 284 18.29 1.63 15.59
C VAL A 284 17.59 0.30 15.86
N ASN A 285 18.16 -0.57 16.70
CA ASN A 285 17.49 -1.82 17.11
C ASN A 285 16.18 -1.55 17.83
N GLU A 286 16.14 -0.55 18.71
CA GLU A 286 14.92 -0.18 19.44
C GLU A 286 13.81 0.27 18.48
N ILE A 287 14.11 1.13 17.50
CA ILE A 287 13.16 1.53 16.47
C ILE A 287 12.67 0.32 15.68
N ILE A 288 13.56 -0.58 15.26
CA ILE A 288 13.18 -1.80 14.53
C ILE A 288 12.30 -2.71 15.40
N ALA A 289 12.62 -2.87 16.69
CA ALA A 289 11.82 -3.62 17.64
C ALA A 289 10.40 -3.04 17.71
N PHE A 290 10.27 -1.71 17.74
CA PHE A 290 8.97 -1.03 17.62
C PHE A 290 8.28 -1.33 16.28
N LEU A 291 8.93 -1.16 15.13
CA LEU A 291 8.33 -1.39 13.81
C LEU A 291 7.82 -2.84 13.64
N ASN A 292 8.51 -3.81 14.24
CA ASN A 292 8.08 -5.21 14.25
C ASN A 292 6.73 -5.40 14.97
N THR A 293 6.43 -4.58 15.99
CA THR A 293 5.13 -4.63 16.70
C THR A 293 3.94 -4.16 15.87
N LEU A 294 4.19 -3.56 14.69
CA LEU A 294 3.17 -3.08 13.77
C LEU A 294 2.64 -4.17 12.83
N THR A 295 3.20 -5.39 12.91
CA THR A 295 2.79 -6.54 12.09
C THR A 295 1.83 -7.43 12.86
N ALA A 296 0.68 -7.70 12.27
CA ALA A 296 -0.28 -8.66 12.81
C ALA A 296 -0.12 -10.03 12.16
N ASP A 297 -0.43 -11.08 12.92
CA ASP A 297 -0.51 -12.44 12.38
C ASP A 297 -1.79 -12.57 11.53
N THR A 298 -1.68 -12.29 10.23
CA THR A 298 -2.80 -12.48 9.30
C THR A 298 -2.37 -13.26 8.06
N MET A 299 -3.02 -14.39 7.82
CA MET A 299 -2.96 -15.13 6.57
C MET A 299 -4.23 -14.87 5.76
N SER A 300 -4.11 -14.33 4.55
CA SER A 300 -5.21 -14.30 3.59
C SER A 300 -5.11 -15.50 2.65
N GLN A 301 -6.22 -16.22 2.47
CA GLN A 301 -6.28 -17.36 1.56
C GLN A 301 -6.78 -16.91 0.16
N PRO A 302 -6.10 -17.30 -0.93
CA PRO A 302 -6.59 -17.12 -2.29
C PRO A 302 -7.97 -17.74 -2.48
N PRO A 303 -8.85 -17.13 -3.31
CA PRO A 303 -10.15 -17.72 -3.63
C PRO A 303 -10.02 -18.90 -4.61
N ILE A 304 -11.07 -19.72 -4.68
CA ILE A 304 -11.25 -20.69 -5.78
C ILE A 304 -11.95 -19.97 -6.93
N LEU A 305 -11.24 -19.76 -8.03
CA LEU A 305 -11.76 -19.07 -9.22
C LEU A 305 -12.69 -19.98 -10.04
N PRO A 306 -13.68 -19.42 -10.75
CA PRO A 306 -14.54 -20.23 -11.62
C PRO A 306 -13.75 -20.74 -12.83
N SER A 307 -14.04 -21.97 -13.24
CA SER A 307 -13.51 -22.56 -14.47
C SER A 307 -13.89 -21.73 -15.70
N ASN A 308 -13.15 -21.92 -16.79
CA ASN A 308 -13.53 -21.36 -18.09
C ASN A 308 -14.86 -21.95 -18.58
#